data_AF-A0AA51YHK4-F1
#
_entry.id   AF-A0AA51YHK4-F1
#
_cell.length_a   1.000
_cell.length_b   1.000
_cell.length_c   1.000
_cell.angle_alpha   90.00
_cell.angle_beta   90.00
_cell.angle_gamma   90.00
#
_symmetry.space_group_name_H-M   'P 1'
#
loop_
_entity.id
_entity.type
_entity.pdbx_description
1 polymer ?
#
loop_
_entity_poly.entity_id
_entity_poly.type
_entity_poly.pdbx_seq_one_letter_code
_entity_poly.pdbx_strand_id
1 'polypeptide(L)' 'MFSEINYLYTSLMDWQKALIFSFVSYSVVLFGIIVAITFILKDFKFLLVFGITFVYMGGLIVTILVATKIFKKRLIER' A
#
# COMPACT_ATOMS: atom_id res chain seq x y z
N MET A 1 5.71 1.40 34.69
CA MET A 1 6.70 1.97 33.75
C MET A 1 6.96 1.05 32.55
N PHE A 2 7.39 -0.21 32.74
CA PHE A 2 7.56 -1.16 31.62
C PHE A 2 6.26 -1.52 30.88
N SER A 3 5.10 -1.53 31.56
CA SER A 3 3.80 -1.78 30.92
C SER A 3 3.36 -0.67 29.97
N GLU A 4 3.61 0.59 30.33
CA GLU A 4 3.27 1.75 29.49
C GLU A 4 4.14 1.82 28.23
N ILE A 5 5.42 1.48 28.35
CA ILE A 5 6.34 1.39 27.20
C ILE A 5 5.85 0.29 26.24
N ASN A 6 5.43 -0.86 26.78
CA ASN A 6 4.94 -1.96 25.96
C ASN A 6 3.58 -1.64 25.30
N TYR A 7 2.71 -0.91 26.00
CA TYR A 7 1.44 -0.41 25.46
C TYR A 7 1.66 0.60 24.32
N LEU A 8 2.59 1.54 24.49
CA LEU A 8 2.97 2.50 23.45
C LEU A 8 3.58 1.81 22.24
N TYR A 9 4.46 0.83 22.46
CA TYR A 9 5.08 0.06 21.38
C TYR A 9 4.04 -0.73 20.58
N THR A 10 3.08 -1.35 21.27
CA THR A 10 2.00 -2.10 20.62
C THR A 10 1.08 -1.16 19.84
N SER A 11 0.70 -0.02 20.42
CA SER A 11 -0.12 1.01 19.78
C SER A 11 0.54 1.61 18.55
N LEU A 12 1.84 1.95 18.62
CA LEU A 12 2.62 2.44 17.47
C LEU A 12 2.66 1.41 16.35
N MET A 13 2.83 0.14 16.70
CA MET A 13 2.92 -0.93 15.71
C MET A 13 1.55 -1.24 15.08
N ASP A 14 0.44 -0.97 15.75
CA ASP A 14 -0.90 -1.07 15.17
C ASP A 14 -1.27 0.17 14.34
N TRP A 15 -0.78 1.35 14.74
CA TRP A 15 -0.83 2.57 13.93
C TRP A 15 -0.09 2.41 12.60
N GLN A 16 1.11 1.81 12.62
CA GLN A 16 1.87 1.54 11.40
C GLN A 16 1.10 0.64 10.43
N LYS A 17 0.39 -0.37 10.96
CA LYS A 17 -0.44 -1.28 10.17
C LYS A 17 -1.64 -0.57 9.55
N ALA A 18 -2.34 0.25 10.34
CA ALA A 18 -3.44 1.07 9.87
C ALA A 18 -3.00 2.07 8.79
N LEU A 19 -1.81 2.66 8.95
CA LEU A 19 -1.20 3.58 7.96
C LEU A 19 -0.92 2.88 6.63
N ILE A 20 -0.29 1.69 6.67
CA ILE A 20 0.00 0.92 5.45
C ILE A 20 -1.31 0.50 4.76
N PHE A 21 -2.31 0.05 5.52
CA PHE A 21 -3.61 -0.31 4.96
C PHE A 21 -4.33 0.88 4.32
N SER A 22 -4.36 2.03 5.01
CA SER A 22 -4.93 3.27 4.49
C SER A 22 -4.20 3.74 3.23
N PHE A 23 -2.87 3.63 3.21
CA PHE A 23 -2.05 3.98 2.05
C PHE A 23 -2.38 3.08 0.85
N VAL A 24 -2.40 1.76 1.03
CA VAL A 24 -2.74 0.81 -0.04
C VAL A 24 -4.16 1.06 -0.55
N SER A 25 -5.14 1.27 0.34
CA SER A 25 -6.52 1.57 -0.06
C SER A 25 -6.62 2.85 -0.88
N TYR A 26 -5.93 3.92 -0.45
CA TYR A 26 -5.89 5.18 -1.18
C TYR A 26 -5.22 5.02 -2.55
N SER A 27 -4.11 4.30 -2.61
CA SER A 27 -3.39 3.98 -3.86
C SER A 27 -4.28 3.26 -4.87
N VAL A 28 -5.06 2.28 -4.45
CA VAL A 28 -5.97 1.54 -5.35
C VAL A 28 -7.03 2.48 -5.95
N VAL A 29 -7.63 3.36 -5.15
CA VAL A 29 -8.62 4.33 -5.64
C VAL A 29 -7.96 5.29 -6.64
N LEU A 30 -6.78 5.81 -6.31
CA LEU A 30 -6.06 6.76 -7.14
C LEU A 30 -5.64 6.14 -8.48
N PHE A 31 -5.24 4.88 -8.47
CA PHE A 31 -4.98 4.10 -9.68
C PHE A 31 -6.22 4.00 -10.56
N GLY A 32 -7.38 3.64 -9.99
CA GLY A 32 -8.64 3.59 -10.73
C GLY A 32 -9.00 4.92 -11.39
N ILE A 33 -8.79 6.04 -10.69
CA ILE A 33 -9.01 7.39 -11.22
C ILE A 33 -8.07 7.70 -12.38
N ILE A 34 -6.76 7.39 -12.25
CA ILE A 34 -5.79 7.61 -13.32
C ILE A 34 -6.17 6.79 -14.57
N VAL A 35 -6.54 5.52 -14.39
CA VAL A 35 -6.97 4.65 -15.50
C VAL A 35 -8.24 5.21 -16.15
N ALA A 36 -9.26 5.59 -15.38
CA ALA A 36 -10.49 6.16 -15.93
C ALA A 36 -10.23 7.44 -16.74
N ILE A 37 -9.44 8.38 -16.19
CA ILE A 37 -9.09 9.64 -16.87
C ILE A 37 -8.30 9.37 -18.15
N THR A 38 -7.35 8.43 -18.11
CA THR A 38 -6.53 8.11 -19.28
C THR A 38 -7.36 7.51 -20.41
N PHE A 39 -8.37 6.67 -20.13
CA PHE A 39 -9.28 6.15 -21.16
C PHE A 39 -10.25 7.20 -21.73
N ILE A 40 -10.60 8.25 -20.96
CA ILE A 40 -11.49 9.33 -21.41
C ILE A 40 -10.76 10.32 -22.33
N LEU A 41 -9.45 10.51 -22.15
CA LEU A 41 -8.64 11.43 -22.96
C LEU A 41 -8.35 10.84 -24.36
N LYS A 42 -8.73 11.58 -25.41
CA LYS A 42 -8.58 11.15 -26.83
C LYS A 42 -7.14 10.95 -27.30
N ASP A 43 -6.14 11.56 -26.65
CA ASP A 43 -4.71 11.43 -26.98
C ASP A 43 -4.02 10.28 -26.22
N PHE A 44 -4.66 9.10 -26.23
CA PHE A 44 -4.23 7.97 -25.43
C PHE A 44 -2.91 7.37 -25.94
N LYS A 45 -1.80 7.79 -25.31
CA LYS A 45 -0.48 7.16 -25.50
C LYS A 45 -0.42 5.87 -24.70
N PHE A 46 -0.97 4.79 -25.26
CA PHE A 46 -1.07 3.47 -24.63
C PHE A 46 0.25 3.01 -23.99
N LEU A 47 1.38 3.20 -24.68
CA LEU A 47 2.69 2.79 -24.17
C LEU A 47 3.07 3.49 -22.86
N LEU A 48 2.73 4.77 -22.74
CA LEU A 48 3.03 5.59 -21.57
C LEU A 48 2.13 5.19 -20.39
N VAL A 49 0.83 4.99 -20.65
CA VAL A 49 -0.13 4.54 -19.63
C VAL A 49 0.19 3.12 -19.16
N PHE A 50 0.56 2.23 -20.08
CA PHE A 50 1.01 0.88 -19.76
C PHE A 50 2.27 0.90 -18.89
N GLY A 51 3.25 1.74 -19.23
CA GLY A 51 4.47 1.92 -18.43
C GLY A 51 4.18 2.44 -17.01
N ILE A 52 3.37 3.48 -16.88
CA ILE A 52 2.98 4.03 -15.56
C ILE A 52 2.22 2.98 -14.75
N THR A 53 1.28 2.27 -15.39
CA THR A 53 0.48 1.22 -14.76
C THR A 53 1.37 0.07 -14.27
N PHE A 54 2.33 -0.36 -15.08
CA PHE A 54 3.25 -1.42 -14.73
C PHE A 54 4.13 -1.04 -13.53
N VAL A 55 4.70 0.17 -13.53
CA VAL A 55 5.50 0.69 -12.40
C VAL A 55 4.63 0.80 -11.14
N TYR A 56 3.41 1.30 -11.27
CA TYR A 56 2.49 1.46 -10.16
C TYR A 56 2.09 0.12 -9.53
N MET A 57 1.65 -0.84 -10.36
CA MET A 57 1.28 -2.19 -9.92
C MET A 57 2.47 -2.94 -9.34
N GLY A 58 3.66 -2.80 -9.94
CA GLY A 58 4.90 -3.37 -9.40
C GLY A 58 5.21 -2.82 -8.00
N GLY A 59 5.12 -1.50 -7.82
CA GLY A 59 5.30 -0.86 -6.51
C GLY A 59 4.28 -1.34 -5.48
N LEU A 60 3.00 -1.44 -5.88
CA LEU A 60 1.94 -1.95 -5.02
C LEU A 60 2.20 -3.39 -4.56
N ILE A 61 2.58 -4.28 -5.48
CA ILE A 61 2.90 -5.69 -5.17
C ILE A 61 4.07 -5.76 -4.19
N VAL A 62 5.15 -4.99 -4.42
CA VAL A 62 6.29 -4.94 -3.49
C VAL A 62 5.84 -4.47 -2.12
N THR A 63 4.99 -3.45 -2.05
CA THR A 63 4.48 -2.90 -0.79
C THR A 63 3.64 -3.92 -0.04
N ILE A 64 2.77 -4.66 -0.75
CA ILE A 64 1.95 -5.74 -0.20
C ILE A 64 2.84 -6.89 0.29
N LEU A 65 3.88 -7.28 -0.45
CA LEU A 65 4.81 -8.33 -0.03
C LEU A 65 5.61 -7.95 1.21
N VAL A 66 6.08 -6.69 1.29
CA VAL A 66 6.77 -6.16 2.46
C VAL A 66 5.84 -6.14 3.65
N ALA A 67 4.62 -5.61 3.50
CA ALA A 67 3.59 -5.63 4.53
C ALA A 67 3.35 -7.08 4.98
N THR A 68 3.05 -7.99 4.07
CA THR A 68 2.79 -9.40 4.40
C THR A 68 3.95 -10.04 5.16
N LYS A 69 5.22 -9.79 4.79
CA LYS A 69 6.39 -10.29 5.54
C LYS A 69 6.45 -9.75 6.97
N ILE A 70 6.19 -8.45 7.16
CA ILE A 70 6.17 -7.81 8.48
C ILE A 70 5.04 -8.39 9.35
N PHE A 71 3.84 -8.53 8.79
CA PHE A 71 2.68 -9.05 9.50
C PHE A 71 2.80 -10.56 9.79
N LYS A 72 3.35 -11.36 8.87
CA LYS A 72 3.51 -12.82 9.05
C LYS A 72 4.51 -13.16 10.15
N LYS A 73 5.61 -12.40 10.28
CA LYS A 73 6.55 -12.52 11.41
C LYS A 73 5.84 -12.37 12.76
N ARG A 74 4.89 -11.44 12.83
CA ARG A 74 4.14 -11.11 14.06
C ARG A 74 3.02 -12.11 14.42
N LEU A 75 2.57 -12.94 13.48
CA LEU A 75 1.53 -13.98 13.68
C LEU A 75 2.11 -15.32 14.13
N ILE A 76 3.39 -15.59 13.84
CA ILE A 76 4.10 -16.82 14.23
C ILE A 76 4.68 -16.72 15.66
N GLU A 77 4.87 -15.49 16.16
CA GLU A 77 5.40 -15.21 17.51
C GLU A 77 4.30 -15.03 18.59
N ARG A 78 3.04 -15.43 18.32
CA ARG A 78 1.97 -15.48 19.32
C ARG A 78 1.72 -16.90 19.79
#